data_AF-A0AAU7CM24-F1
#
_entry.id   AF-A0AAU7CM24-F1
#
_cell.length_a   1.000
_cell.length_b   1.000
_cell.length_c   1.000
_cell.angle_alpha   90.00
_cell.angle_beta   90.00
_cell.angle_gamma   90.00
#
_symmetry.space_group_name_H-M   'P 1'
#
loop_
_entity.id
_entity.type
_entity.pdbx_description
1 polymer ?
#
loop_
_entity_poly.entity_id
_entity_poly.type
_entity_poly.pdbx_seq_one_letter_code
_entity_poly.pdbx_strand_id
1 'polypeptide(L)'
;MVWAQASNANANSLALLSLRRWYSSLTLSSPESVPSLFGLWPWLLGLATLLVVVMVYQGPKLALRQLFDFPGHVRLSASALTRLRRSGRVVAVTIGMTVLAWTVGQIRTYHLAQGKDDLILLTKSRGLGELAVEQGIFAALTPLRDLVGLADNFPLLMLATIVLFRVSAERWSGPYVPLSLQRNRQVLWGELVWGGGALYLLYRLVSLASGSGDLPLGGCMLLEVILIPALMLLLDAALLSWVLVELRNAGLGDTGNDALDTNEVVRMLPGAMLTCLAVLPARYLATAVLLATLDMPGSATNSLLGRYVRWQLNWGLADLQGAALVVTGIAGVVAWSRGTVAGAVRGYSRLLAAEGGHLAALLILAGVAAGTLSAMAYMIVLSLPAQTWVLSAADGYAHYATLPIGLVTLAGLVELGERSLPVAALATEIETEVVADPILV
;
A
#
# COMPACT_ATOMS: atom_id res chain seq x y z
N MET A 1 1.19 41.60 -7.29
CA MET A 1 0.69 41.08 -8.58
C MET A 1 1.86 40.82 -9.53
N VAL A 2 2.61 39.72 -9.33
CA VAL A 2 3.64 39.23 -10.28
C VAL A 2 3.38 37.74 -10.63
N TRP A 3 2.22 37.21 -10.25
CA TRP A 3 1.87 35.78 -10.34
C TRP A 3 1.27 35.35 -11.69
N ALA A 4 1.13 36.25 -12.66
CA ALA A 4 0.41 35.97 -13.91
C ALA A 4 1.30 35.54 -15.10
N GLN A 5 2.63 35.48 -14.95
CA GLN A 5 3.54 35.24 -16.09
C GLN A 5 4.24 33.87 -16.10
N ALA A 6 3.96 32.98 -15.14
CA ALA A 6 4.53 31.63 -15.09
C ALA A 6 3.66 30.53 -15.75
N SER A 7 2.66 30.90 -16.58
CA SER A 7 1.66 29.96 -17.12
C SER A 7 2.09 29.17 -18.37
N ASN A 8 3.39 29.07 -18.67
CA ASN A 8 3.89 28.37 -19.87
C ASN A 8 4.14 26.86 -19.65
N ALA A 9 3.74 26.28 -18.51
CA ALA A 9 3.66 24.82 -18.36
C ALA A 9 2.31 24.35 -18.92
N ASN A 10 2.34 23.46 -19.92
CA ASN A 10 1.11 22.88 -20.45
C ASN A 10 0.43 22.08 -19.32
N ALA A 11 -0.76 22.50 -18.87
CA ALA A 11 -1.48 21.85 -17.77
C ALA A 11 -1.70 20.36 -18.04
N ASN A 12 -1.88 19.98 -19.31
CA ASN A 12 -2.02 18.58 -19.71
C ASN A 12 -0.74 17.76 -19.51
N SER A 13 0.45 18.35 -19.68
CA SER A 13 1.71 17.64 -19.43
C SER A 13 1.96 17.40 -17.94
N LEU A 14 1.50 18.31 -17.06
CA LEU A 14 1.62 18.14 -15.61
C LEU A 14 0.63 17.11 -15.07
N ALA A 15 -0.61 17.10 -15.55
CA ALA A 15 -1.60 16.08 -15.20
C ALA A 15 -1.16 14.67 -15.63
N LEU A 16 -0.53 14.55 -16.81
CA LEU A 16 0.03 13.27 -17.26
C LEU A 16 1.28 12.89 -16.46
N LEU A 17 2.16 13.85 -16.13
CA LEU A 17 3.31 13.60 -15.26
C LEU A 17 2.85 13.15 -13.87
N SER A 18 1.83 13.78 -13.29
CA SER A 18 1.36 13.43 -11.95
C SER A 18 0.75 12.05 -11.91
N LEU A 19 -0.08 11.71 -12.91
CA LEU A 19 -0.61 10.37 -13.10
C LEU A 19 0.50 9.34 -13.26
N ARG A 20 1.52 9.65 -14.08
CA ARG A 20 2.65 8.77 -14.32
C ARG A 20 3.47 8.51 -13.06
N ARG A 21 3.83 9.55 -12.30
CA ARG A 21 4.56 9.40 -11.02
C ARG A 21 3.77 8.58 -10.01
N TRP A 22 2.45 8.74 -9.97
CA TRP A 22 1.63 7.93 -9.08
C TRP A 22 1.60 6.47 -9.49
N TYR A 23 1.50 6.20 -10.78
CA TYR A 23 1.50 4.85 -11.31
C TYR A 23 2.86 4.14 -11.23
N SER A 24 3.95 4.80 -11.66
CA SER A 24 5.27 4.16 -11.83
C SER A 24 6.14 4.19 -10.60
N SER A 25 5.99 5.22 -9.75
CA SER A 25 6.77 5.37 -8.53
C SER A 25 5.93 5.46 -7.26
N LEU A 26 4.60 5.27 -7.30
CA LEU A 26 3.72 5.48 -6.12
C LEU A 26 3.90 6.85 -5.46
N THR A 27 4.32 7.84 -6.24
CA THR A 27 4.54 9.20 -5.78
C THR A 27 3.41 10.09 -6.27
N LEU A 28 2.44 10.34 -5.38
CA LEU A 28 1.34 11.28 -5.62
C LEU A 28 1.94 12.69 -5.81
N SER A 29 1.43 13.41 -6.78
CA SER A 29 1.89 14.78 -7.05
C SER A 29 0.76 15.66 -7.56
N SER A 30 0.92 16.97 -7.39
CA SER A 30 -0.09 17.94 -7.79
C SER A 30 -0.21 17.97 -9.32
N PRO A 31 -1.42 17.82 -9.87
CA PRO A 31 -1.67 17.94 -11.31
C PRO A 31 -1.64 19.41 -11.77
N GLU A 32 -1.69 20.38 -10.84
CA GLU A 32 -1.81 21.81 -11.15
C GLU A 32 -0.44 22.45 -11.37
N SER A 33 -0.32 23.37 -12.33
CA SER A 33 0.92 24.13 -12.53
C SER A 33 1.24 25.10 -11.39
N VAL A 34 0.26 25.46 -10.57
CA VAL A 34 0.47 26.39 -9.46
C VAL A 34 0.67 25.58 -8.17
N PRO A 35 1.58 26.00 -7.27
CA PRO A 35 1.68 25.46 -5.93
C PRO A 35 0.30 25.42 -5.25
N SER A 36 -0.07 24.25 -4.72
CA SER A 36 -1.40 24.04 -4.18
C SER A 36 -1.38 23.23 -2.90
N LEU A 37 -2.00 23.78 -1.86
CA LEU A 37 -2.28 23.04 -0.63
C LEU A 37 -3.56 22.20 -0.76
N PHE A 38 -4.16 22.11 -1.95
CA PHE A 38 -5.42 21.39 -2.11
C PHE A 38 -5.31 19.92 -1.67
N GLY A 39 -4.15 19.26 -1.87
CA GLY A 39 -3.91 17.90 -1.38
C GLY A 39 -4.08 17.74 0.15
N LEU A 40 -4.01 18.83 0.92
CA LEU A 40 -4.24 18.82 2.37
C LEU A 40 -5.72 18.56 2.68
N TRP A 41 -6.65 19.02 1.82
CA TRP A 41 -8.08 18.85 2.04
C TRP A 41 -8.51 17.38 2.01
N PRO A 42 -8.17 16.56 1.01
CA PRO A 42 -8.47 15.12 1.04
C PRO A 42 -7.94 14.42 2.31
N TRP A 43 -6.74 14.79 2.77
CA TRP A 43 -6.16 14.23 3.99
C TRP A 43 -6.96 14.62 5.24
N LEU A 44 -7.19 15.92 5.45
CA LEU A 44 -7.95 16.43 6.60
C LEU A 44 -9.40 15.96 6.59
N LEU A 45 -10.07 15.95 5.43
CA LEU A 45 -11.44 15.48 5.28
C LEU A 45 -11.54 13.96 5.50
N GLY A 46 -10.57 13.19 5.01
CA GLY A 46 -10.49 11.74 5.28
C GLY A 46 -10.36 11.43 6.78
N LEU A 47 -9.45 12.12 7.47
CA LEU A 47 -9.27 11.99 8.91
C LEU A 47 -10.47 12.49 9.72
N ALA A 48 -11.06 13.62 9.33
CA ALA A 48 -12.27 14.14 9.96
C ALA A 48 -13.45 13.18 9.79
N THR A 49 -13.61 12.61 8.59
CA THR A 49 -14.65 11.61 8.30
C THR A 49 -14.42 10.34 9.12
N LEU A 50 -13.18 9.85 9.20
CA LEU A 50 -12.84 8.73 10.07
C LEU A 50 -13.22 9.02 11.52
N LEU A 51 -12.88 10.21 12.04
CA LEU A 51 -13.22 10.59 13.41
C LEU A 51 -14.74 10.64 13.63
N VAL A 52 -15.51 11.19 12.68
CA VAL A 52 -16.98 11.18 12.75
C VAL A 52 -17.51 9.75 12.78
N VAL A 53 -17.00 8.86 11.91
CA VAL A 53 -17.38 7.45 11.90
C VAL A 53 -17.05 6.80 13.24
N VAL A 54 -15.85 7.01 13.78
CA VAL A 54 -15.45 6.53 15.10
C VAL A 54 -16.40 7.03 16.20
N MET A 55 -16.77 8.31 16.18
CA MET A 55 -17.74 8.87 17.15
C MET A 55 -19.12 8.23 17.05
N VAL A 56 -19.56 7.85 15.84
CA VAL A 56 -20.81 7.11 15.62
C VAL A 56 -20.75 5.71 16.23
N TYR A 57 -19.61 5.01 16.13
CA TYR A 57 -19.45 3.66 16.65
C TYR A 57 -19.15 3.59 18.16
N GLN A 58 -18.38 4.54 18.72
CA GLN A 58 -17.94 4.52 20.12
C GLN A 58 -18.70 5.48 21.04
N GLY A 59 -19.36 6.48 20.46
CA GLY A 59 -19.77 7.69 21.15
C GLY A 59 -18.65 8.74 21.24
N PRO A 60 -18.97 10.04 21.20
CA PRO A 60 -17.99 11.11 21.06
C PRO A 60 -17.03 11.23 22.25
N LYS A 61 -17.51 10.96 23.46
CA LYS A 61 -16.69 11.05 24.69
C LYS A 61 -15.56 10.02 24.71
N LEU A 62 -15.86 8.78 24.36
CA LEU A 62 -14.85 7.70 24.35
C LEU A 62 -13.87 7.90 23.19
N ALA A 63 -14.39 8.22 22.00
CA ALA A 63 -13.58 8.51 20.81
C ALA A 63 -12.53 9.61 21.09
N LEU A 64 -12.96 10.75 21.63
CA LEU A 64 -12.05 11.86 21.96
C LEU A 64 -11.09 11.50 23.10
N ARG A 65 -11.56 10.76 24.11
CA ARG A 65 -10.69 10.29 25.19
C ARG A 65 -9.54 9.42 24.67
N GLN A 66 -9.84 8.46 23.78
CA GLN A 66 -8.84 7.59 23.15
C GLN A 66 -7.94 8.39 22.18
N LEU A 67 -8.50 9.32 21.42
CA LEU A 67 -7.73 10.19 20.52
C LEU A 67 -6.64 10.98 21.26
N PHE A 68 -6.92 11.42 22.48
CA PHE A 68 -5.97 12.18 23.33
C PHE A 68 -5.29 11.33 24.42
N ASP A 69 -5.39 10.00 24.37
CA ASP A 69 -4.69 9.10 25.31
C ASP A 69 -3.21 8.95 24.93
N PHE A 70 -2.40 9.99 25.20
CA PHE A 70 -0.96 9.97 24.90
C PHE A 70 -0.24 8.76 25.50
N PRO A 71 -0.46 8.36 26.78
CA PRO A 71 0.11 7.13 27.32
C PRO A 71 -0.33 5.87 26.57
N GLY A 72 -1.57 5.83 26.08
CA GLY A 72 -2.10 4.77 25.22
C GLY A 72 -1.36 4.70 23.88
N HIS A 73 -1.16 5.85 23.22
CA HIS A 73 -0.42 5.95 21.95
C HIS A 73 1.03 5.51 22.09
N VAL A 74 1.72 5.94 23.14
CA VAL A 74 3.11 5.53 23.41
C VAL A 74 3.18 4.02 23.62
N ARG A 75 2.25 3.42 24.37
CA ARG A 75 2.16 1.97 24.56
C ARG A 75 1.88 1.24 23.25
N LEU A 76 0.98 1.76 22.42
CA LEU A 76 0.69 1.20 21.09
C LEU A 76 1.94 1.22 20.20
N SER A 77 2.66 2.34 20.14
CA SER A 77 3.91 2.45 19.38
C SER A 77 4.98 1.50 19.92
N ALA A 78 5.11 1.36 21.25
CA ALA A 78 6.06 0.43 21.86
C ALA A 78 5.73 -1.04 21.52
N SER A 79 4.45 -1.43 21.55
CA SER A 79 4.01 -2.76 21.11
C SER A 79 4.31 -3.00 19.63
N ALA A 80 4.00 -2.01 18.77
CA ALA A 80 4.28 -2.09 17.33
C ALA A 80 5.78 -2.26 17.04
N LEU A 81 6.64 -1.48 17.72
CA LEU A 81 8.09 -1.59 17.60
C LEU A 81 8.62 -2.94 18.12
N THR A 82 8.07 -3.44 19.22
CA THR A 82 8.44 -4.76 19.76
C THR A 82 8.08 -5.86 18.78
N ARG A 83 6.90 -5.79 18.17
CA ARG A 83 6.44 -6.72 17.13
C ARG A 83 7.33 -6.68 15.90
N LEU A 84 7.73 -5.49 15.44
CA LEU A 84 8.68 -5.34 14.33
C LEU A 84 10.07 -5.89 14.66
N ARG A 85 10.57 -5.65 15.88
CA ARG A 85 11.86 -6.19 16.33
C ARG A 85 11.86 -7.71 16.32
N ARG A 86 10.76 -8.34 16.73
CA ARG A 86 10.57 -9.80 16.67
C ARG A 86 10.40 -10.28 15.22
N SER A 87 9.77 -9.49 14.36
CA SER A 87 9.65 -9.72 12.91
C SER A 87 10.85 -9.15 12.13
N GLY A 88 12.07 -9.26 12.68
CA GLY A 88 13.27 -8.66 12.10
C GLY A 88 13.55 -9.10 10.66
N ARG A 89 13.17 -10.35 10.31
CA ARG A 89 13.26 -10.87 8.94
C ARG A 89 12.42 -10.06 7.95
N VAL A 90 11.17 -9.76 8.27
CA VAL A 90 10.31 -8.96 7.38
C VAL A 90 10.89 -7.58 7.17
N VAL A 91 11.33 -6.93 8.25
CA VAL A 91 11.97 -5.61 8.18
C VAL A 91 13.20 -5.65 7.29
N ALA A 92 14.10 -6.61 7.51
CA ALA A 92 15.33 -6.75 6.73
C ALA A 92 15.06 -7.04 5.25
N VAL A 93 14.13 -7.96 4.95
CA VAL A 93 13.78 -8.35 3.57
C VAL A 93 13.06 -7.21 2.86
N THR A 94 12.07 -6.57 3.47
CA THR A 94 11.33 -5.45 2.85
C THR A 94 12.23 -4.26 2.59
N ILE A 95 13.01 -3.81 3.58
CA ILE A 95 13.95 -2.68 3.40
C ILE A 95 15.06 -3.06 2.42
N GLY A 96 15.73 -4.19 2.62
CA GLY A 96 16.86 -4.62 1.80
C GLY A 96 16.50 -4.80 0.33
N MET A 97 15.37 -5.45 0.04
CA MET A 97 14.91 -5.62 -1.34
C MET A 97 14.42 -4.30 -1.94
N THR A 98 13.85 -3.39 -1.15
CA THR A 98 13.44 -2.06 -1.64
C THR A 98 14.65 -1.22 -2.01
N VAL A 99 15.68 -1.21 -1.17
CA VAL A 99 16.95 -0.53 -1.47
C VAL A 99 17.60 -1.13 -2.73
N LEU A 100 17.61 -2.46 -2.87
CA LEU A 100 18.12 -3.13 -4.07
C LEU A 100 17.32 -2.73 -5.33
N ALA A 101 15.99 -2.81 -5.27
CA ALA A 101 15.11 -2.45 -6.38
C ALA A 101 15.34 -1.00 -6.81
N TRP A 102 15.40 -0.09 -5.84
CA TRP A 102 15.64 1.32 -6.10
C TRP A 102 17.04 1.57 -6.68
N THR A 103 18.08 0.94 -6.14
CA THR A 103 19.46 1.09 -6.63
C THR A 103 19.56 0.66 -8.11
N VAL A 104 18.99 -0.50 -8.44
CA VAL A 104 18.94 -0.98 -9.84
C VAL A 104 18.13 -0.03 -10.72
N GLY A 105 16.99 0.47 -10.21
CA GLY A 105 16.18 1.48 -10.88
C GLY A 105 16.95 2.76 -11.18
N GLN A 106 17.67 3.32 -10.20
CA GLN A 106 18.49 4.52 -10.36
C GLN A 106 19.57 4.31 -11.41
N ILE A 107 20.32 3.21 -11.35
CA ILE A 107 21.37 2.89 -12.32
C ILE A 107 20.81 2.90 -13.74
N ARG A 108 19.63 2.31 -13.94
CA ARG A 108 18.96 2.27 -15.24
C ARG A 108 18.51 3.65 -15.71
N THR A 109 17.91 4.45 -14.84
CA THR A 109 17.34 5.76 -15.23
C THR A 109 18.36 6.90 -15.20
N TYR A 110 19.58 6.65 -14.72
CA TYR A 110 20.58 7.68 -14.41
C TYR A 110 20.86 8.64 -15.58
N HIS A 111 20.89 8.13 -16.82
CA HIS A 111 21.20 8.91 -18.01
C HIS A 111 19.97 9.31 -18.84
N LEU A 112 18.75 8.98 -18.40
CA LEU A 112 17.55 9.29 -19.17
C LEU A 112 17.23 10.78 -19.11
N ALA A 113 17.22 11.45 -20.26
CA ALA A 113 16.90 12.87 -20.39
C ALA A 113 15.55 13.24 -19.76
N GLN A 114 14.59 12.30 -19.83
CA GLN A 114 13.26 12.41 -19.24
C GLN A 114 13.27 12.87 -17.78
N GLY A 115 14.18 12.35 -16.95
CA GLY A 115 14.21 12.73 -15.53
C GLY A 115 14.57 14.20 -15.30
N LYS A 116 15.38 14.78 -16.19
CA LYS A 116 15.71 16.21 -16.17
C LYS A 116 14.54 17.04 -16.70
N ASP A 117 13.88 16.59 -17.78
CA ASP A 117 12.73 17.28 -18.36
C ASP A 117 11.55 17.34 -17.39
N ASP A 118 11.30 16.25 -16.66
CA ASP A 118 10.28 16.18 -15.62
C ASP A 118 10.60 17.11 -14.45
N LEU A 119 11.87 17.14 -14.02
CA LEU A 119 12.31 18.04 -12.95
C LEU A 119 12.16 19.51 -13.37
N ILE A 120 12.54 19.85 -14.60
CA ILE A 120 12.35 21.19 -15.17
C ILE A 120 10.86 21.53 -15.21
N LEU A 121 10.01 20.60 -15.63
CA LEU A 121 8.57 20.80 -15.69
C LEU A 121 7.98 21.08 -14.29
N LEU A 122 8.43 20.35 -13.26
CA LEU A 122 7.99 20.55 -11.87
C LEU A 122 8.48 21.86 -11.26
N THR A 123 9.70 22.28 -11.60
CA THR A 123 10.35 23.48 -11.03
C THR A 123 10.08 24.76 -11.83
N LYS A 124 9.44 24.66 -13.00
CA LYS A 124 9.10 25.83 -13.85
C LYS A 124 8.20 26.84 -13.15
N SER A 125 7.32 26.37 -12.27
CA SER A 125 6.29 27.17 -11.63
C SER A 125 6.20 26.98 -10.11
N ARG A 126 7.06 26.12 -9.53
CA ARG A 126 7.08 25.82 -8.10
C ARG A 126 8.48 25.97 -7.52
N GLY A 127 8.58 26.61 -6.37
CA GLY A 127 9.79 26.62 -5.56
C GLY A 127 10.07 25.27 -4.91
N LEU A 128 11.30 25.07 -4.45
CA LEU A 128 11.71 23.82 -3.77
C LEU A 128 10.88 23.53 -2.52
N GLY A 129 10.65 24.56 -1.69
CA GLY A 129 9.84 24.45 -0.48
C GLY A 129 8.39 24.06 -0.79
N GLU A 130 7.83 24.60 -1.86
CA GLU A 130 6.46 24.28 -2.29
C GLU A 130 6.34 22.84 -2.76
N LEU A 131 7.29 22.38 -3.59
CA LEU A 131 7.36 20.98 -4.02
C LEU A 131 7.49 20.03 -2.83
N ALA A 132 8.39 20.33 -1.89
CA ALA A 132 8.57 19.49 -0.71
C ALA A 132 7.32 19.44 0.17
N VAL A 133 6.65 20.57 0.39
CA VAL A 133 5.39 20.62 1.15
C VAL A 133 4.29 19.82 0.44
N GLU A 134 4.12 19.97 -0.87
CA GLU A 134 3.18 19.18 -1.66
C GLU A 134 3.46 17.68 -1.52
N GLN A 135 4.71 17.26 -1.70
CA GLN A 135 5.10 15.86 -1.57
C GLN A 135 4.94 15.32 -0.15
N GLY A 136 5.14 16.15 0.87
CA GLY A 136 4.85 15.82 2.25
C GLY A 136 3.35 15.59 2.48
N ILE A 137 2.50 16.49 1.98
CA ILE A 137 1.04 16.36 2.06
C ILE A 137 0.57 15.06 1.41
N PHE A 138 1.08 14.74 0.22
CA PHE A 138 0.71 13.52 -0.48
C PHE A 138 1.22 12.25 0.20
N ALA A 139 2.42 12.27 0.78
CA ALA A 139 2.92 11.15 1.58
C ALA A 139 2.09 10.94 2.86
N ALA A 140 1.60 12.03 3.47
CA ALA A 140 0.71 11.96 4.64
C ALA A 140 -0.64 11.29 4.33
N LEU A 141 -1.11 11.41 3.08
CA LEU A 141 -2.32 10.77 2.58
C LEU A 141 -2.17 9.25 2.41
N THR A 142 -0.93 8.76 2.28
CA THR A 142 -0.65 7.36 1.93
C THR A 142 0.47 6.74 2.78
N PRO A 143 0.34 6.71 4.11
CA PRO A 143 1.42 6.25 5.00
C PRO A 143 1.77 4.77 4.83
N LEU A 144 0.91 3.97 4.18
CA LEU A 144 1.10 2.54 3.95
C LEU A 144 1.42 2.19 2.48
N ARG A 145 1.63 3.18 1.60
CA ARG A 145 1.79 2.92 0.15
C ARG A 145 2.90 1.94 -0.18
N ASP A 146 4.01 2.01 0.56
CA ASP A 146 5.22 1.21 0.28
C ASP A 146 5.06 -0.26 0.69
N LEU A 147 4.05 -0.56 1.53
CA LEU A 147 3.72 -1.92 1.95
C LEU A 147 2.55 -2.51 1.15
N VAL A 148 1.64 -1.66 0.68
CA VAL A 148 0.50 -2.09 -0.12
C VAL A 148 0.88 -2.22 -1.59
N GLY A 149 1.85 -1.45 -2.09
CA GLY A 149 2.36 -1.52 -3.46
C GLY A 149 3.60 -2.40 -3.64
N LEU A 150 3.79 -3.44 -2.81
CA LEU A 150 5.01 -4.25 -2.80
C LEU A 150 5.28 -4.98 -4.13
N ALA A 151 4.29 -5.19 -5.01
CA ALA A 151 4.55 -5.80 -6.32
C ALA A 151 5.42 -4.93 -7.24
N ASP A 152 5.58 -3.64 -6.94
CA ASP A 152 6.51 -2.76 -7.67
C ASP A 152 7.97 -3.08 -7.34
N ASN A 153 8.21 -3.71 -6.19
CA ASN A 153 9.52 -4.22 -5.80
C ASN A 153 9.84 -5.49 -6.60
N PHE A 154 10.52 -5.32 -7.72
CA PHE A 154 10.82 -6.40 -8.68
C PHE A 154 11.53 -7.61 -8.03
N PRO A 155 12.57 -7.44 -7.18
CA PRO A 155 13.15 -8.55 -6.42
C PRO A 155 12.16 -9.31 -5.54
N LEU A 156 11.31 -8.61 -4.77
CA LEU A 156 10.30 -9.28 -3.92
C LEU A 156 9.28 -10.04 -4.75
N LEU A 157 8.79 -9.44 -5.82
CA LEU A 157 7.85 -10.08 -6.74
C LEU A 157 8.46 -11.36 -7.35
N MET A 158 9.72 -11.30 -7.78
CA MET A 158 10.43 -12.45 -8.33
C MET A 158 10.57 -13.58 -7.29
N LEU A 159 10.99 -13.24 -6.07
CA LEU A 159 11.14 -14.22 -4.99
C LEU A 159 9.80 -14.86 -4.61
N ALA A 160 8.73 -14.08 -4.44
CA ALA A 160 7.40 -14.60 -4.13
C ALA A 160 6.90 -15.55 -5.22
N THR A 161 7.13 -15.20 -6.49
CA THR A 161 6.76 -16.04 -7.64
C THR A 161 7.53 -17.37 -7.62
N ILE A 162 8.84 -17.34 -7.39
CA ILE A 162 9.69 -18.55 -7.32
C ILE A 162 9.28 -19.46 -6.17
N VAL A 163 9.06 -18.90 -4.98
CA VAL A 163 8.67 -19.67 -3.78
C VAL A 163 7.34 -20.37 -4.00
N LEU A 164 6.33 -19.66 -4.52
CA LEU A 164 5.01 -20.26 -4.76
C LEU A 164 5.02 -21.26 -5.92
N PHE A 165 5.80 -20.99 -6.97
CA PHE A 165 6.02 -21.96 -8.04
C PHE A 165 6.63 -23.26 -7.50
N ARG A 166 7.66 -23.17 -6.65
CA ARG A 166 8.28 -24.34 -6.03
C ARG A 166 7.28 -25.16 -5.22
N VAL A 167 6.46 -24.50 -4.40
CA VAL A 167 5.40 -25.17 -3.61
C VAL A 167 4.39 -25.87 -4.52
N SER A 168 3.98 -25.24 -5.63
CA SER A 168 3.10 -25.86 -6.61
C SER A 168 3.76 -27.04 -7.33
N ALA A 169 5.04 -26.94 -7.70
CA ALA A 169 5.79 -27.97 -8.41
C ALA A 169 6.02 -29.23 -7.54
N GLU A 170 6.40 -29.05 -6.27
CA GLU A 170 6.56 -30.15 -5.31
C GLU A 170 5.26 -30.95 -5.16
N ARG A 171 4.10 -30.26 -5.18
CA ARG A 171 2.80 -30.91 -5.15
C ARG A 171 2.49 -31.75 -6.39
N TRP A 172 2.83 -31.27 -7.59
CA TRP A 172 2.62 -32.04 -8.82
C TRP A 172 3.51 -33.27 -8.90
N SER A 173 4.65 -33.28 -8.21
CA SER A 173 5.57 -34.42 -8.14
C SER A 173 5.16 -35.52 -7.16
N GLY A 174 4.23 -35.24 -6.24
CA GLY A 174 3.80 -36.17 -5.20
C GLY A 174 2.64 -37.10 -5.62
N PRO A 175 2.38 -38.18 -4.87
CA PRO A 175 1.23 -39.04 -5.09
C PRO A 175 -0.09 -38.26 -4.95
N TYR A 176 -1.07 -38.56 -5.79
CA TYR A 176 -2.37 -37.89 -5.76
C TYR A 176 -3.11 -38.19 -4.45
N VAL A 177 -3.39 -37.14 -3.67
CA VAL A 177 -4.21 -37.20 -2.46
C VAL A 177 -5.43 -36.29 -2.65
N PRO A 178 -6.66 -36.81 -2.53
CA PRO A 178 -7.85 -35.97 -2.62
C PRO A 178 -7.83 -34.90 -1.52
N LEU A 179 -8.01 -33.64 -1.92
CA LEU A 179 -7.93 -32.50 -1.00
C LEU A 179 -9.32 -32.16 -0.45
N SER A 180 -9.36 -31.70 0.80
CA SER A 180 -10.54 -31.02 1.32
C SER A 180 -10.82 -29.74 0.52
N LEU A 181 -12.08 -29.29 0.46
CA LEU A 181 -12.48 -28.09 -0.29
C LEU A 181 -11.67 -26.84 0.10
N GLN A 182 -11.37 -26.68 1.39
CA GLN A 182 -10.56 -25.58 1.89
C GLN A 182 -9.12 -25.64 1.36
N ARG A 183 -8.52 -26.84 1.37
CA ARG A 183 -7.16 -27.05 0.87
C ARG A 183 -7.08 -26.90 -0.65
N ASN A 184 -8.13 -27.29 -1.36
CA ASN A 184 -8.26 -27.07 -2.81
C ASN A 184 -8.33 -25.58 -3.16
N ARG A 185 -9.04 -24.77 -2.36
CA ARG A 185 -9.11 -23.32 -2.57
C ARG A 185 -7.75 -22.63 -2.30
N GLN A 186 -7.02 -23.07 -1.27
CA GLN A 186 -5.67 -22.55 -0.99
C GLN A 186 -4.73 -22.86 -2.15
N VAL A 187 -4.76 -24.08 -2.66
CA VAL A 187 -4.02 -24.48 -3.86
C VAL A 187 -4.30 -23.54 -5.04
N LEU A 188 -5.59 -23.31 -5.34
CA LEU A 188 -5.98 -22.48 -6.48
C LEU A 188 -5.39 -21.07 -6.37
N TRP A 189 -5.46 -20.49 -5.18
CA TRP A 189 -4.88 -19.17 -4.93
C TRP A 189 -3.35 -19.16 -5.09
N GLY A 190 -2.65 -20.19 -4.60
CA GLY A 190 -1.21 -20.32 -4.83
C GLY A 190 -0.85 -20.40 -6.31
N GLU A 191 -1.63 -21.16 -7.08
CA GLU A 191 -1.49 -21.30 -8.54
C GLU A 191 -1.75 -19.97 -9.27
N LEU A 192 -2.80 -19.25 -8.87
CA LEU A 192 -3.10 -17.92 -9.41
C LEU A 192 -1.99 -16.91 -9.12
N VAL A 193 -1.40 -16.92 -7.93
CA VAL A 193 -0.35 -15.97 -7.56
C VAL A 193 0.94 -16.24 -8.33
N TRP A 194 1.44 -17.48 -8.41
CA TRP A 194 2.67 -17.73 -9.18
C TRP A 194 2.44 -17.55 -10.68
N GLY A 195 1.30 -18.01 -11.23
CA GLY A 195 0.97 -17.85 -12.64
C GLY A 195 0.80 -16.37 -13.03
N GLY A 196 0.05 -15.62 -12.21
CA GLY A 196 -0.10 -14.17 -12.36
C GLY A 196 1.22 -13.41 -12.15
N GLY A 197 2.04 -13.87 -11.21
CA GLY A 197 3.37 -13.33 -10.93
C GLY A 197 4.32 -13.48 -12.12
N ALA A 198 4.35 -14.67 -12.73
CA ALA A 198 5.13 -14.93 -13.94
C ALA A 198 4.67 -14.04 -15.11
N LEU A 199 3.36 -13.91 -15.32
CA LEU A 199 2.80 -13.06 -16.37
C LEU A 199 3.14 -11.58 -16.15
N TYR A 200 3.00 -11.09 -14.92
CA TYR A 200 3.31 -9.71 -14.59
C TYR A 200 4.81 -9.43 -14.65
N LEU A 201 5.68 -10.35 -14.20
CA LEU A 201 7.13 -10.25 -14.37
C LEU A 201 7.52 -10.17 -15.85
N LEU A 202 6.92 -11.01 -16.71
CA LEU A 202 7.14 -10.95 -18.14
C LEU A 202 6.72 -9.59 -18.71
N TYR A 203 5.54 -9.09 -18.31
CA TYR A 203 5.07 -7.76 -18.70
C TYR A 203 6.06 -6.65 -18.31
N ARG A 204 6.57 -6.68 -17.08
CA ARG A 204 7.60 -5.74 -16.61
C ARG A 204 8.92 -5.89 -17.38
N LEU A 205 9.36 -7.12 -17.67
CA LEU A 205 10.58 -7.38 -18.45
C LEU A 205 10.48 -6.87 -19.89
N VAL A 206 9.32 -7.03 -20.54
CA VAL A 206 9.09 -6.51 -21.89
C VAL A 206 9.10 -4.97 -21.88
N SER A 207 8.48 -4.34 -20.89
CA SER A 207 8.60 -2.88 -20.69
C SER A 207 10.03 -2.45 -20.48
N LEU A 208 10.75 -3.14 -19.60
CA LEU A 208 12.15 -2.87 -19.36
C LEU A 208 12.97 -2.97 -20.66
N ALA A 209 12.73 -3.97 -21.50
CA ALA A 209 13.43 -4.19 -22.77
C ALA A 209 13.04 -3.19 -23.87
N SER A 210 11.78 -2.72 -23.88
CA SER A 210 11.28 -1.79 -24.90
C SER A 210 11.85 -0.37 -24.79
N GLY A 211 12.60 -0.06 -23.73
CA GLY A 211 13.12 1.29 -23.49
C GLY A 211 12.05 2.31 -23.07
N SER A 212 10.77 1.91 -23.00
CA SER A 212 9.78 2.65 -22.24
C SER A 212 10.22 2.63 -20.77
N GLY A 213 10.64 3.80 -20.25
CA GLY A 213 11.02 3.95 -18.85
C GLY A 213 9.86 3.67 -17.90
N ASP A 214 8.63 3.72 -18.43
CA ASP A 214 7.38 3.64 -17.72
C ASP A 214 6.50 2.52 -18.30
N LEU A 215 5.90 1.74 -17.42
CA LEU A 215 4.70 0.97 -17.75
C LEU A 215 3.50 1.95 -17.82
N PRO A 216 2.35 1.56 -18.38
CA PRO A 216 2.10 0.36 -19.19
C PRO A 216 2.77 0.44 -20.57
N LEU A 217 3.02 -0.73 -21.16
CA LEU A 217 3.59 -0.86 -22.50
C LEU A 217 2.73 -0.19 -23.58
N GLY A 218 1.39 -0.27 -23.43
CA GLY A 218 0.42 0.17 -24.42
C GLY A 218 0.47 -0.69 -25.69
N GLY A 219 -0.68 -1.19 -26.15
CA GLY A 219 -0.77 -1.86 -27.45
C GLY A 219 -1.60 -3.14 -27.52
N CYS A 220 -1.97 -3.78 -26.39
CA CYS A 220 -2.80 -4.98 -26.40
C CYS A 220 -4.20 -4.76 -25.80
N MET A 221 -5.04 -3.96 -26.48
CA MET A 221 -6.52 -3.89 -26.32
C MET A 221 -7.07 -3.62 -24.88
N LEU A 222 -8.39 -3.42 -24.82
CA LEU A 222 -9.24 -3.23 -23.64
C LEU A 222 -9.01 -4.25 -22.49
N LEU A 223 -8.33 -5.37 -22.77
CA LEU A 223 -7.96 -6.39 -21.79
C LEU A 223 -6.93 -5.88 -20.77
N GLU A 224 -5.91 -5.10 -21.19
CA GLU A 224 -4.86 -4.61 -20.28
C GLU A 224 -5.45 -3.76 -19.15
N VAL A 225 -6.47 -2.94 -19.46
CA VAL A 225 -7.18 -2.05 -18.53
C VAL A 225 -7.71 -2.80 -17.30
N ILE A 226 -8.08 -4.07 -17.46
CA ILE A 226 -8.61 -4.91 -16.38
C ILE A 226 -7.52 -5.84 -15.85
N LEU A 227 -6.78 -6.50 -16.76
CA LEU A 227 -5.83 -7.55 -16.41
C LEU A 227 -4.66 -7.00 -15.58
N ILE A 228 -4.07 -5.86 -15.97
CA ILE A 228 -2.89 -5.33 -15.29
C ILE A 228 -3.22 -4.87 -13.85
N PRO A 229 -4.27 -4.06 -13.60
CA PRO A 229 -4.66 -3.73 -12.22
C PRO A 229 -5.05 -4.96 -11.40
N ALA A 230 -5.68 -5.97 -12.01
CA ALA A 230 -6.06 -7.20 -11.31
C ALA A 230 -4.82 -8.03 -10.89
N LEU A 231 -3.82 -8.15 -11.77
CA LEU A 231 -2.54 -8.79 -11.46
C LEU A 231 -1.79 -8.01 -10.38
N MET A 232 -1.71 -6.68 -10.49
CA MET A 232 -1.11 -5.83 -9.46
C MET A 232 -1.78 -6.08 -8.10
N LEU A 233 -3.11 -6.04 -8.04
CA LEU A 233 -3.87 -6.26 -6.81
C LEU A 233 -3.61 -7.64 -6.21
N LEU A 234 -3.60 -8.69 -7.02
CA LEU A 234 -3.34 -10.06 -6.57
C LEU A 234 -1.94 -10.20 -5.97
N LEU A 235 -0.93 -9.61 -6.62
CA LEU A 235 0.47 -9.73 -6.23
C LEU A 235 0.82 -8.85 -5.03
N ASP A 236 0.28 -7.63 -5.00
CA ASP A 236 0.31 -6.74 -3.83
C ASP A 236 -0.30 -7.44 -2.61
N ALA A 237 -1.48 -8.06 -2.78
CA ALA A 237 -2.15 -8.79 -1.72
C ALA A 237 -1.36 -10.01 -1.24
N ALA A 238 -0.65 -10.72 -2.12
CA ALA A 238 0.19 -11.86 -1.74
C ALA A 238 1.36 -11.43 -0.86
N LEU A 239 2.07 -10.37 -1.27
CA LEU A 239 3.19 -9.81 -0.51
C LEU A 239 2.72 -9.18 0.80
N LEU A 240 1.60 -8.45 0.79
CA LEU A 240 1.01 -7.89 2.01
C LEU A 240 0.54 -8.99 2.97
N SER A 241 -0.03 -10.08 2.46
CA SER A 241 -0.42 -11.23 3.29
C SER A 241 0.77 -11.83 4.02
N TRP A 242 1.92 -11.95 3.36
CA TRP A 242 3.16 -12.39 4.00
C TRP A 242 3.57 -11.45 5.14
N VAL A 243 3.60 -10.14 4.90
CA VAL A 243 3.92 -9.14 5.94
C VAL A 243 2.93 -9.24 7.11
N LEU A 244 1.63 -9.36 6.86
CA LEU A 244 0.61 -9.46 7.90
C LEU A 244 0.74 -10.75 8.74
N VAL A 245 1.00 -11.89 8.11
CA VAL A 245 1.21 -13.18 8.80
C VAL A 245 2.41 -13.08 9.75
N GLU A 246 3.53 -12.55 9.27
CA GLU A 246 4.75 -12.43 10.05
C GLU A 246 4.61 -11.44 11.21
N LEU A 247 3.97 -10.28 10.99
CA LEU A 247 3.69 -9.32 12.05
C LEU A 247 2.75 -9.90 13.10
N ARG A 248 1.71 -10.64 12.67
CA ARG A 248 0.80 -11.33 13.59
C ARG A 248 1.55 -12.36 14.43
N ASN A 249 2.28 -13.26 13.78
CA ASN A 249 2.97 -14.37 14.44
C ASN A 249 4.08 -13.86 15.38
N ALA A 250 4.75 -12.76 15.05
CA ALA A 250 5.73 -12.11 15.94
C ALA A 250 5.14 -11.64 17.29
N GLY A 251 3.82 -11.43 17.37
CA GLY A 251 3.13 -11.14 18.64
C GLY A 251 2.89 -12.37 19.51
N LEU A 252 2.78 -13.56 18.90
CA LEU A 252 2.43 -14.81 19.58
C LEU A 252 3.62 -15.49 20.28
N GLY A 253 4.85 -15.00 20.05
CA GLY A 253 6.08 -15.57 20.61
C GLY A 253 6.85 -16.42 19.61
N ASP A 254 7.94 -17.05 20.08
CA ASP A 254 8.84 -17.85 19.23
C ASP A 254 8.15 -19.17 18.86
N THR A 255 7.38 -19.15 17.76
CA THR A 255 6.94 -20.38 17.12
C THR A 255 8.20 -21.01 16.54
N GLY A 256 8.79 -22.02 17.20
CA GLY A 256 10.09 -22.64 16.88
C GLY A 256 10.22 -23.32 15.50
N ASN A 257 9.50 -22.81 14.50
CA ASN A 257 9.55 -23.18 13.11
C ASN A 257 9.84 -21.90 12.30
N ASP A 258 11.11 -21.70 11.93
CA ASP A 258 11.56 -20.52 11.17
C ASP A 258 10.99 -20.46 9.74
N ALA A 259 10.33 -21.52 9.26
CA ALA A 259 9.79 -21.59 7.91
C ALA A 259 8.46 -20.82 7.77
N LEU A 260 8.36 -19.99 6.73
CA LEU A 260 7.10 -19.31 6.37
C LEU A 260 6.03 -20.34 5.96
N ASP A 261 4.89 -20.36 6.65
CA ASP A 261 3.74 -21.14 6.22
C ASP A 261 3.00 -20.44 5.08
N THR A 262 3.29 -20.89 3.85
CA THR A 262 2.66 -20.37 2.63
C THR A 262 1.14 -20.57 2.60
N ASN A 263 0.60 -21.55 3.34
CA ASN A 263 -0.85 -21.77 3.41
C ASN A 263 -1.56 -20.66 4.18
N GLU A 264 -0.92 -20.08 5.20
CA GLU A 264 -1.47 -18.94 5.94
C GLU A 264 -1.52 -17.69 5.06
N VAL A 265 -0.41 -17.42 4.35
CA VAL A 265 -0.30 -16.30 3.40
C VAL A 265 -1.41 -16.39 2.35
N VAL A 266 -1.54 -17.54 1.70
CA VAL A 266 -2.50 -17.75 0.62
C VAL A 266 -3.95 -17.73 1.12
N ARG A 267 -4.20 -18.17 2.36
CA ARG A 267 -5.53 -18.09 2.99
C ARG A 267 -5.98 -16.65 3.22
N MET A 268 -5.03 -15.73 3.46
CA MET A 268 -5.30 -14.32 3.74
C MET A 268 -5.54 -13.46 2.50
N LEU A 269 -5.25 -13.99 1.31
CA LEU A 269 -5.33 -13.26 0.05
C LEU A 269 -6.63 -12.48 -0.16
N PRO A 270 -7.85 -13.05 0.02
CA PRO A 270 -9.06 -12.26 -0.23
C PRO A 270 -9.20 -11.06 0.71
N GLY A 271 -8.82 -11.22 1.98
CA GLY A 271 -8.77 -10.12 2.95
C GLY A 271 -7.67 -9.11 2.64
N ALA A 272 -6.50 -9.56 2.18
CA ALA A 272 -5.41 -8.69 1.78
C ALA A 272 -5.73 -7.92 0.49
N MET A 273 -6.42 -8.51 -0.48
CA MET A 273 -6.93 -7.80 -1.67
C MET A 273 -7.91 -6.70 -1.27
N LEU A 274 -8.83 -6.98 -0.34
CA LEU A 274 -9.70 -5.95 0.23
C LEU A 274 -8.88 -4.86 0.91
N THR A 275 -7.84 -5.23 1.66
CA THR A 275 -6.95 -4.27 2.33
C THR A 275 -6.24 -3.39 1.30
N CYS A 276 -5.69 -3.97 0.24
CA CYS A 276 -5.02 -3.20 -0.81
C CYS A 276 -5.98 -2.21 -1.48
N LEU A 277 -7.20 -2.63 -1.80
CA LEU A 277 -8.24 -1.75 -2.34
C LEU A 277 -8.70 -0.69 -1.33
N ALA A 278 -8.73 -1.01 -0.04
CA ALA A 278 -9.15 -0.09 1.01
C ALA A 278 -8.07 0.95 1.35
N VAL A 279 -6.79 0.57 1.27
CA VAL A 279 -5.67 1.42 1.69
C VAL A 279 -5.08 2.20 0.52
N LEU A 280 -5.08 1.65 -0.70
CA LEU A 280 -4.45 2.27 -1.86
C LEU A 280 -5.30 2.15 -3.15
N PRO A 281 -6.61 2.50 -3.12
CA PRO A 281 -7.48 2.35 -4.29
C PRO A 281 -7.01 3.18 -5.48
N ALA A 282 -6.45 4.36 -5.22
CA ALA A 282 -6.00 5.27 -6.26
C ALA A 282 -4.90 4.66 -7.14
N ARG A 283 -4.07 3.72 -6.65
CA ARG A 283 -3.05 3.02 -7.44
C ARG A 283 -3.69 2.24 -8.59
N TYR A 284 -4.61 1.34 -8.25
CA TYR A 284 -5.27 0.46 -9.23
C TYR A 284 -6.13 1.26 -10.21
N LEU A 285 -6.81 2.28 -9.71
CA LEU A 285 -7.62 3.15 -10.55
C LEU A 285 -6.74 3.99 -11.50
N ALA A 286 -5.62 4.54 -11.03
CA ALA A 286 -4.70 5.29 -11.88
C ALA A 286 -4.14 4.44 -13.01
N THR A 287 -3.75 3.19 -12.73
CA THR A 287 -3.35 2.23 -13.77
C THR A 287 -4.45 2.02 -14.81
N ALA A 288 -5.68 1.77 -14.35
CA ALA A 288 -6.82 1.54 -15.23
C ALA A 288 -7.14 2.78 -16.07
N VAL A 289 -7.11 3.98 -15.46
CA VAL A 289 -7.38 5.25 -16.16
C VAL A 289 -6.30 5.53 -17.20
N LEU A 290 -5.02 5.35 -16.85
CA LEU A 290 -3.91 5.54 -17.78
C LEU A 290 -4.05 4.65 -19.02
N LEU A 291 -4.23 3.34 -18.79
CA LEU A 291 -4.47 2.37 -19.85
C LEU A 291 -5.70 2.72 -20.69
N ALA A 292 -6.81 3.07 -20.04
CA ALA A 292 -8.05 3.42 -20.73
C ALA A 292 -7.92 4.71 -21.56
N THR A 293 -7.14 5.70 -21.10
CA THR A 293 -6.95 6.96 -21.83
C THR A 293 -6.19 6.80 -23.13
N LEU A 294 -5.32 5.78 -23.25
CA LEU A 294 -4.59 5.49 -24.48
C LEU A 294 -5.54 5.02 -25.61
N ASP A 295 -6.63 4.34 -25.24
CA ASP A 295 -7.59 3.75 -26.19
C ASP A 295 -8.92 4.53 -26.27
N MET A 296 -9.03 5.68 -25.59
CA MET A 296 -10.31 6.39 -25.46
C MET A 296 -10.65 7.15 -26.74
N PRO A 297 -11.80 6.87 -27.39
CA PRO A 297 -12.20 7.61 -28.59
C PRO A 297 -12.54 9.06 -28.25
N GLY A 298 -12.23 9.99 -29.17
CA GLY A 298 -12.48 11.42 -28.96
C GLY A 298 -13.94 11.78 -28.66
N SER A 299 -14.91 10.97 -29.10
CA SER A 299 -16.33 11.13 -28.78
C SER A 299 -16.66 10.96 -27.30
N ALA A 300 -15.85 10.19 -26.55
CA ALA A 300 -16.06 9.94 -25.14
C ALA A 300 -15.64 11.13 -24.25
N THR A 301 -14.87 12.10 -24.76
CA THR A 301 -14.36 13.25 -24.01
C THR A 301 -15.47 14.15 -23.42
N ASN A 302 -16.58 14.31 -24.15
CA ASN A 302 -17.74 15.11 -23.74
C ASN A 302 -18.79 14.31 -22.95
N SER A 303 -18.58 13.00 -22.76
CA SER A 303 -19.50 12.13 -22.03
C SER A 303 -19.30 12.21 -20.51
N LEU A 304 -20.17 11.53 -19.75
CA LEU A 304 -19.97 11.29 -18.31
C LEU A 304 -18.64 10.59 -18.03
N LEU A 305 -18.27 9.62 -18.87
CA LEU A 305 -16.98 8.90 -18.77
C LEU A 305 -15.80 9.87 -18.95
N GLY A 306 -15.87 10.77 -19.94
CA GLY A 306 -14.84 11.79 -20.16
C GLY A 306 -14.74 12.81 -19.04
N ARG A 307 -15.86 13.15 -18.37
CA ARG A 307 -15.84 13.98 -17.15
C ARG A 307 -15.18 13.26 -15.98
N TYR A 308 -15.50 11.98 -15.78
CA TYR A 308 -14.90 11.16 -14.73
C TYR A 308 -13.38 11.01 -14.92
N VAL A 309 -12.94 10.68 -16.14
CA VAL A 309 -11.51 10.58 -16.48
C VAL A 309 -10.79 11.92 -16.23
N ARG A 310 -11.39 13.05 -16.62
CA ARG A 310 -10.81 14.38 -16.34
C ARG A 310 -10.73 14.70 -14.84
N TRP A 311 -11.70 14.27 -14.05
CA TRP A 311 -11.62 14.41 -12.59
C TRP A 311 -10.46 13.56 -12.03
N GLN A 312 -10.29 12.32 -12.51
CA GLN A 312 -9.18 11.45 -12.11
C GLN A 312 -7.81 12.00 -12.50
N LEU A 313 -7.68 12.58 -13.69
CA LEU A 313 -6.44 13.25 -14.15
C LEU A 313 -6.13 14.54 -13.37
N ASN A 314 -7.10 15.06 -12.63
CA ASN A 314 -6.92 16.19 -11.74
C ASN A 314 -6.81 15.69 -10.29
N TRP A 315 -7.71 16.12 -9.39
CA TRP A 315 -7.65 15.79 -7.97
C TRP A 315 -8.34 14.48 -7.57
N GLY A 316 -9.01 13.80 -8.50
CA GLY A 316 -9.86 12.65 -8.16
C GLY A 316 -9.14 11.47 -7.53
N LEU A 317 -7.87 11.24 -7.88
CA LEU A 317 -7.04 10.23 -7.22
C LEU A 317 -6.72 10.60 -5.76
N ALA A 318 -6.45 11.87 -5.49
CA ALA A 318 -6.23 12.36 -4.13
C ALA A 318 -7.52 12.31 -3.31
N ASP A 319 -8.66 12.71 -3.89
CA ASP A 319 -9.98 12.63 -3.24
C ASP A 319 -10.33 11.18 -2.86
N LEU A 320 -10.14 10.24 -3.80
CA LEU A 320 -10.37 8.81 -3.57
C LEU A 320 -9.47 8.27 -2.46
N GLN A 321 -8.21 8.68 -2.44
CA GLN A 321 -7.24 8.27 -1.43
C GLN A 321 -7.52 8.92 -0.06
N GLY A 322 -8.07 10.13 -0.02
CA GLY A 322 -8.60 10.74 1.21
C GLY A 322 -9.77 9.94 1.78
N ALA A 323 -10.71 9.52 0.93
CA ALA A 323 -11.81 8.64 1.34
C ALA A 323 -11.32 7.28 1.86
N ALA A 324 -10.24 6.74 1.29
CA ALA A 324 -9.62 5.48 1.69
C ALA A 324 -9.10 5.47 3.15
N LEU A 325 -8.72 6.64 3.70
CA LEU A 325 -8.30 6.75 5.10
C LEU A 325 -9.38 6.26 6.08
N VAL A 326 -10.66 6.43 5.72
CA VAL A 326 -11.80 5.99 6.53
C VAL A 326 -11.85 4.49 6.73
N VAL A 327 -11.25 3.69 5.83
CA VAL A 327 -11.29 2.23 5.88
C VAL A 327 -9.92 1.58 6.04
N THR A 328 -8.87 2.38 6.19
CA THR A 328 -7.47 1.91 6.29
C THR A 328 -7.25 0.96 7.47
N GLY A 329 -8.03 1.10 8.55
CA GLY A 329 -7.95 0.20 9.71
C GLY A 329 -8.30 -1.27 9.44
N ILE A 330 -8.90 -1.59 8.28
CA ILE A 330 -9.16 -2.98 7.84
C ILE A 330 -7.88 -3.81 7.82
N ALA A 331 -6.72 -3.22 7.50
CA ALA A 331 -5.45 -3.93 7.44
C ALA A 331 -5.12 -4.68 8.74
N GLY A 332 -5.38 -4.04 9.88
CA GLY A 332 -5.14 -4.62 11.20
C GLY A 332 -6.08 -5.78 11.50
N VAL A 333 -7.33 -5.68 11.08
CA VAL A 333 -8.36 -6.71 11.28
C VAL A 333 -8.07 -7.94 10.42
N VAL A 334 -7.60 -7.73 9.19
CA VAL A 334 -7.34 -8.82 8.25
C VAL A 334 -6.29 -9.78 8.78
N ALA A 335 -5.30 -9.29 9.55
CA ALA A 335 -4.33 -10.14 10.24
C ALA A 335 -4.98 -11.24 11.08
N TRP A 336 -6.07 -10.90 11.77
CA TRP A 336 -6.73 -11.75 12.77
C TRP A 336 -8.03 -12.39 12.29
N SER A 337 -8.66 -11.81 11.26
CA SER A 337 -9.75 -12.47 10.54
C SER A 337 -9.15 -13.57 9.67
N ARG A 338 -9.77 -14.76 9.59
CA ARG A 338 -9.26 -15.94 8.85
C ARG A 338 -9.13 -15.76 7.31
N GLY A 339 -8.85 -14.56 6.82
CA GLY A 339 -8.66 -14.18 5.41
C GLY A 339 -9.95 -13.89 4.64
N THR A 340 -11.11 -13.80 5.31
CA THR A 340 -12.40 -13.64 4.64
C THR A 340 -12.84 -12.17 4.62
N VAL A 341 -13.42 -11.73 3.51
CA VAL A 341 -13.98 -10.37 3.33
C VAL A 341 -15.03 -10.06 4.41
N ALA A 342 -15.96 -11.00 4.67
CA ALA A 342 -16.97 -10.82 5.71
C ALA A 342 -16.38 -10.80 7.14
N GLY A 343 -15.26 -11.48 7.36
CA GLY A 343 -14.50 -11.40 8.61
C GLY A 343 -13.83 -10.04 8.79
N ALA A 344 -13.21 -9.53 7.74
CA ALA A 344 -12.58 -8.21 7.71
C ALA A 344 -13.59 -7.09 7.99
N VAL A 345 -14.74 -7.09 7.32
CA VAL A 345 -15.77 -6.06 7.50
C VAL A 345 -16.36 -6.09 8.92
N ARG A 346 -16.74 -7.28 9.42
CA ARG A 346 -17.29 -7.41 10.79
C ARG A 346 -16.25 -7.15 11.87
N GLY A 347 -14.99 -7.50 11.62
CA GLY A 347 -13.92 -7.19 12.56
C GLY A 347 -13.59 -5.70 12.57
N TYR A 348 -13.74 -5.01 11.44
CA TYR A 348 -13.53 -3.57 11.36
C TYR A 348 -14.57 -2.76 12.15
N SER A 349 -15.84 -3.16 12.12
CA SER A 349 -16.84 -2.52 12.97
C SER A 349 -16.55 -2.72 14.47
N ARG A 350 -16.00 -3.87 14.86
CA ARG A 350 -15.55 -4.12 16.25
C ARG A 350 -14.34 -3.28 16.62
N LEU A 351 -13.37 -3.16 15.71
CA LEU A 351 -12.21 -2.29 15.89
C LEU A 351 -12.65 -0.83 16.05
N LEU A 352 -13.55 -0.34 15.21
CA LEU A 352 -14.11 1.01 15.34
C LEU A 352 -14.81 1.21 16.68
N ALA A 353 -15.59 0.23 17.16
CA ALA A 353 -16.29 0.30 18.43
C ALA A 353 -15.35 0.24 19.65
N ALA A 354 -14.26 -0.54 19.59
CA ALA A 354 -13.36 -0.75 20.72
C ALA A 354 -12.19 0.25 20.78
N GLU A 355 -11.58 0.55 19.63
CA GLU A 355 -10.26 1.20 19.52
C GLU A 355 -10.23 2.33 18.47
N GLY A 356 -11.39 2.83 18.05
CA GLY A 356 -11.51 3.80 16.96
C GLY A 356 -10.73 5.11 17.19
N GLY A 357 -10.70 5.64 18.41
CA GLY A 357 -9.93 6.85 18.71
C GLY A 357 -8.42 6.63 18.62
N HIS A 358 -7.91 5.46 19.03
CA HIS A 358 -6.51 5.08 18.87
C HIS A 358 -6.16 4.83 17.39
N LEU A 359 -7.09 4.28 16.60
CA LEU A 359 -6.92 4.16 15.14
C LEU A 359 -6.74 5.54 14.49
N ALA A 360 -7.62 6.50 14.81
CA ALA A 360 -7.53 7.85 14.26
C ALA A 360 -6.20 8.53 14.64
N ALA A 361 -5.78 8.43 15.91
CA ALA A 361 -4.49 8.94 16.35
C ALA A 361 -3.30 8.30 15.64
N LEU A 362 -3.32 6.97 15.47
CA LEU A 362 -2.28 6.24 14.76
C LEU A 362 -2.13 6.73 13.31
N LEU A 363 -3.25 6.93 12.59
CA LEU A 363 -3.22 7.41 11.21
C LEU A 363 -2.81 8.89 11.10
N ILE A 364 -3.19 9.74 12.06
CA ILE A 364 -2.69 11.13 12.14
C ILE A 364 -1.18 11.14 12.32
N LEU A 365 -0.66 10.40 13.31
CA LEU A 365 0.78 10.33 13.60
C LEU A 365 1.56 9.74 12.43
N ALA A 366 1.04 8.68 11.81
CA ALA A 366 1.62 8.07 10.61
C ALA A 366 1.67 9.06 9.44
N GLY A 367 0.57 9.77 9.19
CA GLY A 367 0.50 10.79 8.14
C GLY A 367 1.49 11.93 8.37
N VAL A 368 1.53 12.49 9.57
CA VAL A 368 2.48 13.57 9.93
C VAL A 368 3.92 13.10 9.80
N ALA A 369 4.26 11.90 10.29
CA ALA A 369 5.60 11.36 10.21
C ALA A 369 6.02 11.09 8.75
N ALA A 370 5.17 10.41 7.98
CA ALA A 370 5.43 10.13 6.56
C ALA A 370 5.56 11.42 5.75
N GLY A 371 4.67 12.40 5.99
CA GLY A 371 4.70 13.68 5.30
C GLY A 371 5.93 14.51 5.63
N THR A 372 6.32 14.57 6.90
CA THR A 372 7.51 15.31 7.32
C THR A 372 8.78 14.71 6.73
N LEU A 373 8.94 13.38 6.84
CA LEU A 373 10.12 12.68 6.33
C LEU A 373 10.22 12.74 4.80
N SER A 374 9.11 12.58 4.09
CA SER A 374 9.04 12.77 2.64
C SER A 374 9.43 14.20 2.25
N ALA A 375 8.82 15.21 2.87
CA ALA A 375 9.14 16.62 2.59
C ALA A 375 10.63 16.91 2.83
N MET A 376 11.22 16.39 3.91
CA MET A 376 12.66 16.54 4.17
C MET A 376 13.51 15.88 3.09
N ALA A 377 13.17 14.67 2.65
CA ALA A 377 13.88 13.99 1.57
C ALA A 377 13.85 14.81 0.27
N TYR A 378 12.68 15.34 -0.11
CA TYR A 378 12.57 16.23 -1.27
C TYR A 378 13.35 17.53 -1.10
N MET A 379 13.27 18.19 0.06
CA MET A 379 14.03 19.42 0.32
C MET A 379 15.54 19.20 0.14
N ILE A 380 16.06 18.10 0.70
CA ILE A 380 17.48 17.78 0.64
C ILE A 380 17.89 17.45 -0.80
N VAL A 381 17.19 16.53 -1.45
CA VAL A 381 17.62 16.02 -2.76
C VAL A 381 17.39 17.04 -3.86
N LEU A 382 16.27 17.78 -3.85
CA LEU A 382 15.99 18.81 -4.84
C LEU A 382 16.82 20.09 -4.66
N SER A 383 17.54 20.24 -3.54
CA SER A 383 18.53 21.32 -3.38
C SER A 383 19.77 21.13 -4.26
N LEU A 384 19.97 19.91 -4.79
CA LEU A 384 21.06 19.59 -5.69
C LEU A 384 20.83 20.18 -7.09
N PRO A 385 21.89 20.44 -7.87
CA PRO A 385 21.75 20.93 -9.25
C PRO A 385 20.85 20.01 -10.08
N ALA A 386 19.98 20.59 -10.91
CA ALA A 386 19.04 19.81 -11.73
C ALA A 386 19.79 18.88 -12.71
N GLN A 387 19.71 17.57 -12.43
CA GLN A 387 20.28 16.50 -13.24
C GLN A 387 19.21 15.44 -13.52
N THR A 388 19.49 14.56 -14.48
CA THR A 388 18.61 13.47 -14.92
C THR A 388 18.18 12.51 -13.81
N TRP A 389 19.01 12.33 -12.78
CA TRP A 389 18.77 11.40 -11.68
C TRP A 389 18.11 12.05 -10.44
N VAL A 390 18.09 13.38 -10.34
CA VAL A 390 17.74 14.07 -9.08
C VAL A 390 16.30 13.82 -8.65
N LEU A 391 15.35 13.90 -9.58
CA LEU A 391 13.93 13.64 -9.27
C LEU A 391 13.70 12.19 -8.85
N SER A 392 14.28 11.24 -9.58
CA SER A 392 14.17 9.81 -9.29
C SER A 392 14.81 9.45 -7.94
N ALA A 393 15.93 10.11 -7.60
CA ALA A 393 16.55 9.99 -6.29
C ALA A 393 15.65 10.56 -5.18
N ALA A 394 15.03 11.72 -5.40
CA ALA A 394 14.14 12.35 -4.42
C ALA A 394 12.93 11.44 -4.11
N ASP A 395 12.30 10.88 -5.15
CA ASP A 395 11.22 9.89 -5.01
C ASP A 395 11.71 8.71 -4.17
N GLY A 396 12.84 8.09 -4.53
CA GLY A 396 13.36 6.93 -3.83
C GLY A 396 13.77 7.17 -2.37
N TYR A 397 14.39 8.30 -2.06
CA TYR A 397 14.68 8.69 -0.67
C TYR A 397 13.40 8.96 0.13
N ALA A 398 12.36 9.51 -0.50
CA ALA A 398 11.06 9.65 0.14
C ALA A 398 10.46 8.28 0.50
N HIS A 399 10.47 7.31 -0.42
CA HIS A 399 10.03 5.92 -0.14
C HIS A 399 10.86 5.26 0.95
N TYR A 400 12.18 5.42 0.91
CA TYR A 400 13.07 4.88 1.95
C TYR A 400 12.74 5.46 3.33
N ALA A 401 12.40 6.74 3.41
CA ALA A 401 12.04 7.39 4.65
C ALA A 401 10.62 7.03 5.14
N THR A 402 9.67 6.80 4.23
CA THR A 402 8.28 6.45 4.57
C THR A 402 8.08 4.96 4.87
N LEU A 403 8.89 4.05 4.31
CA LEU A 403 8.75 2.61 4.51
C LEU A 403 8.82 2.18 6.01
N PRO A 404 9.76 2.67 6.84
CA PRO A 404 9.77 2.37 8.27
C PRO A 404 8.50 2.87 8.99
N ILE A 405 7.98 4.04 8.61
CA ILE A 405 6.73 4.57 9.15
C ILE A 405 5.56 3.66 8.76
N GLY A 406 5.53 3.19 7.52
CA GLY A 406 4.55 2.23 7.04
C GLY A 406 4.59 0.92 7.84
N LEU A 407 5.78 0.38 8.11
CA LEU A 407 5.96 -0.84 8.91
C LEU A 407 5.45 -0.67 10.34
N VAL A 408 5.80 0.44 10.99
CA VAL A 408 5.31 0.76 12.35
C VAL A 408 3.80 0.94 12.36
N THR A 409 3.26 1.63 11.35
CA THR A 409 1.81 1.86 11.21
C THR A 409 1.08 0.54 11.02
N LEU A 410 1.55 -0.33 10.14
CA LEU A 410 0.93 -1.64 9.90
C LEU A 410 1.01 -2.53 11.15
N ALA A 411 2.16 -2.56 11.84
CA ALA A 411 2.30 -3.27 13.10
C ALA A 411 1.37 -2.73 14.19
N GLY A 412 1.19 -1.40 14.26
CA GLY A 412 0.21 -0.75 15.13
C GLY A 412 -1.23 -1.12 14.78
N LEU A 413 -1.57 -1.21 13.49
CA LEU A 413 -2.89 -1.68 13.06
C LEU A 413 -3.12 -3.14 13.46
N VAL A 414 -2.14 -4.02 13.27
CA VAL A 414 -2.21 -5.43 13.71
C VAL A 414 -2.43 -5.52 15.23
N GLU A 415 -1.74 -4.69 16.01
CA GLU A 415 -1.91 -4.60 17.46
C GLU A 415 -3.32 -4.11 17.86
N LEU A 416 -3.87 -3.09 17.19
CA LEU A 416 -5.26 -2.66 17.41
C LEU A 416 -6.26 -3.74 17.02
N GLY A 417 -5.97 -4.50 15.95
CA GLY A 417 -6.73 -5.67 15.55
C GLY A 417 -6.77 -6.73 16.65
N GLU A 418 -5.63 -7.00 17.28
CA GLU A 418 -5.51 -7.97 18.38
C GLU A 418 -6.34 -7.56 19.59
N ARG A 419 -6.28 -6.28 19.99
CA ARG A 419 -7.03 -5.75 21.15
C ARG A 419 -8.55 -5.74 20.94
N SER A 420 -8.98 -5.55 19.69
CA SER A 420 -10.40 -5.36 19.36
C SER A 420 -11.14 -6.64 18.97
N LEU A 421 -10.40 -7.69 18.61
CA LEU A 421 -10.98 -8.96 18.21
C LEU A 421 -10.77 -9.96 19.34
N PRO A 422 -11.81 -10.69 19.76
CA PRO A 422 -11.61 -11.81 20.66
C PRO A 422 -10.75 -12.83 19.90
N VAL A 423 -9.45 -12.87 20.21
CA VAL A 423 -8.66 -14.07 20.00
C VAL A 423 -9.42 -15.11 20.80
N ALA A 424 -10.17 -15.98 20.11
CA ALA A 424 -10.86 -17.07 20.76
C ALA A 424 -9.84 -17.69 21.72
N ALA A 425 -10.21 -17.78 23.00
CA ALA A 425 -9.46 -18.48 24.02
C ALA A 425 -9.25 -19.92 23.55
N LEU A 426 -8.23 -20.13 22.73
CA LEU A 426 -8.03 -21.35 21.93
C LEU A 426 -7.05 -22.32 22.61
N ALA A 427 -6.84 -22.18 23.91
CA ALA A 427 -5.98 -23.09 24.66
C ALA A 427 -6.53 -23.48 26.04
N THR A 428 -7.39 -22.68 26.67
CA THR A 428 -7.82 -22.99 28.04
C THR A 428 -8.96 -24.00 28.13
N GLU A 429 -9.79 -24.16 27.10
CA GLU A 429 -10.88 -25.17 27.12
C GLU A 429 -10.39 -26.59 26.80
N ILE A 430 -9.32 -26.75 26.01
CA ILE A 430 -8.76 -28.07 25.67
C ILE A 430 -8.01 -28.68 26.87
N GLU A 431 -7.38 -27.87 27.73
CA GLU A 431 -6.78 -28.38 28.98
C GLU A 431 -7.84 -28.75 30.03
N THR A 432 -9.01 -28.09 30.05
CA THR A 432 -10.07 -28.44 31.01
C THR A 432 -10.90 -29.66 30.58
N GLU A 433 -10.99 -29.99 29.29
CA GLU A 433 -11.67 -31.21 28.84
C GLU A 433 -10.77 -32.46 28.91
N VAL A 434 -9.46 -32.33 28.78
CA VAL A 434 -8.53 -33.48 28.82
C VAL A 434 -8.21 -33.93 30.26
N VAL A 435 -8.45 -33.10 31.28
CA VAL A 435 -8.19 -33.43 32.70
C VAL A 435 -9.44 -33.94 33.44
N ALA A 436 -10.61 -33.93 32.80
CA ALA A 436 -11.87 -34.31 33.43
C ALA A 436 -12.27 -35.80 33.27
N ASP A 437 -11.30 -36.69 33.02
CA ASP A 437 -11.54 -38.14 33.01
C ASP A 437 -10.65 -38.84 34.06
N PRO A 438 -11.06 -38.89 35.35
CA PRO A 438 -10.48 -39.82 36.29
C PRO A 438 -11.04 -41.21 36.00
N ILE A 439 -10.27 -42.04 35.30
CA ILE A 439 -10.51 -43.49 35.28
C ILE A 439 -10.41 -43.97 36.74
N LEU A 440 -11.57 -44.26 37.32
CA LEU A 440 -11.76 -45.06 38.52
C LEU A 440 -12.56 -46.30 38.14
N VAL A 441 -12.08 -47.43 38.69
CA VAL A 441 -12.55 -48.83 38.61
C VAL A 441 -11.94 -49.66 37.49
#